data_AF-A0A6I3KTM2-F1
#
_entry.id   AF-A0A6I3KTM2-F1
#
_cell.length_a   1.000
_cell.length_b   1.000
_cell.length_c   1.000
_cell.angle_alpha   90.00
_cell.angle_beta   90.00
_cell.angle_gamma   90.00
#
_symmetry.space_group_name_H-M   'P 1'
#
loop_
_entity.id
_entity.type
_entity.pdbx_description
1 polymer ?
#
loop_
_entity_poly.entity_id
_entity_poly.type
_entity_poly.pdbx_seq_one_letter_code
_entity_poly.pdbx_strand_id
1 'polypeptide(L)'
;MRSESRSPSDETTGSAERRSRTRPSRASTPSSYTTGIGIEIPRLDDFKALNDLLGKGNSALAQGTDIDRGLLKQGAEIAGTKAGFIPNNSTDTPNSVANMLLSRAGTDNVAVNDFLTGGPTQPDGTHHMDVTVTPGGKYDVGSHIADVINHDWKGQDSGVSTVIRTAGEFATEPNASLRDLSGGSTRALANYVGAHGDDLLHINTLAGPKELGVANPGMTQALAATLTPYIPDMVGVNSALLHTGGFGGGTDPDAVKNIFAVIDSDKTAATQFNSSAYAAVSQLNQQFGTGGGKDYQLATWAGNIDASARDGMQSEFRARGLQQANDLKAEQAIFDSLKDGTAFSVKQIPLIGNAVELEVKMTSPEVKAWLLGSVPDLHETVDLSANANPGQRFYNILQGMALTPGSENLRSDPNIGQYFNPSTGELKSLEEIAGNAPSTTLTEFEAAMRRFQPNLANYDASWTNAHGKDGLPHK
;
A
#
# COMPACT_ATOMS: atom_id res chain seq x y z
N MET A 1 -58.36 81.59 -21.32
CA MET A 1 -58.24 83.00 -20.91
C MET A 1 -56.78 83.25 -20.52
N ARG A 2 -56.13 84.23 -21.17
CA ARG A 2 -54.98 85.09 -20.76
C ARG A 2 -53.97 84.52 -19.73
N SER A 3 -52.66 84.69 -19.83
CA SER A 3 -51.77 85.50 -20.67
C SER A 3 -50.34 85.26 -20.18
N GLU A 4 -49.38 85.46 -21.08
CA GLU A 4 -47.93 85.55 -20.82
C GLU A 4 -47.54 86.68 -19.86
N SER A 5 -46.37 86.54 -19.21
CA SER A 5 -45.43 87.63 -18.85
C SER A 5 -44.02 87.03 -18.66
N ARG A 6 -43.10 87.12 -19.63
CA ARG A 6 -42.02 88.13 -19.82
C ARG A 6 -41.13 88.42 -18.58
N SER A 7 -39.92 87.83 -18.57
CA SER A 7 -38.51 88.38 -18.53
C SER A 7 -38.18 89.74 -17.87
N PRO A 8 -36.89 90.17 -17.66
CA PRO A 8 -35.53 89.54 -17.62
C PRO A 8 -34.56 90.12 -16.53
N SER A 9 -33.23 89.86 -16.66
CA SER A 9 -32.00 90.59 -16.16
C SER A 9 -31.65 90.49 -14.66
N ASP A 10 -30.40 90.39 -14.19
CA ASP A 10 -29.05 90.57 -14.78
C ASP A 10 -27.95 89.82 -13.99
N GLU A 11 -26.96 89.35 -14.76
CA GLU A 11 -25.49 89.33 -14.61
C GLU A 11 -24.68 89.42 -13.28
N THR A 12 -23.79 88.40 -13.13
CA THR A 12 -22.34 88.43 -12.78
C THR A 12 -21.88 88.94 -11.40
N THR A 13 -21.07 88.24 -10.60
CA THR A 13 -19.71 87.70 -10.82
C THR A 13 -19.30 86.80 -9.64
N GLY A 14 -18.33 85.88 -9.82
CA GLY A 14 -17.47 85.43 -8.71
C GLY A 14 -17.18 83.94 -8.57
N SER A 15 -16.06 83.51 -9.18
CA SER A 15 -15.09 82.52 -8.68
C SER A 15 -15.48 81.05 -8.48
N ALA A 16 -14.74 80.21 -9.20
CA ALA A 16 -14.72 78.75 -9.08
C ALA A 16 -13.98 78.29 -7.82
N GLU A 17 -14.56 77.33 -7.08
CA GLU A 17 -13.79 76.23 -6.46
C GLU A 17 -14.68 75.06 -5.97
N ARG A 18 -14.33 73.87 -6.47
CA ARG A 18 -14.53 72.51 -5.90
C ARG A 18 -15.86 72.22 -5.16
N ARG A 19 -16.84 71.69 -5.90
CA ARG A 19 -17.95 70.92 -5.31
C ARG A 19 -17.63 69.42 -5.28
N SER A 20 -17.50 68.91 -4.06
CA SER A 20 -17.71 67.53 -3.65
C SER A 20 -18.93 66.91 -4.34
N ARG A 21 -18.70 65.91 -5.20
CA ARG A 21 -19.73 64.96 -5.63
C ARG A 21 -19.65 63.74 -4.73
N THR A 22 -20.56 63.68 -3.77
CA THR A 22 -20.90 62.48 -3.01
C THR A 22 -21.32 61.40 -4.01
N ARG A 23 -20.46 60.41 -4.21
CA ARG A 23 -20.82 59.17 -4.92
C ARG A 23 -21.84 58.41 -4.08
N PRO A 24 -22.90 57.83 -4.66
CA PRO A 24 -23.76 56.93 -3.93
C PRO A 24 -22.94 55.72 -3.46
N SER A 25 -23.07 55.43 -2.17
CA SER A 25 -22.55 54.23 -1.51
C SER A 25 -22.85 53.00 -2.37
N ARG A 26 -21.79 52.40 -2.90
CA ARG A 26 -21.85 51.07 -3.53
C ARG A 26 -22.33 50.13 -2.44
N ALA A 27 -23.57 49.67 -2.54
CA ALA A 27 -24.08 48.59 -1.71
C ALA A 27 -23.07 47.44 -1.80
N SER A 28 -22.41 47.17 -0.68
CA SER A 28 -21.62 45.97 -0.49
C SER A 28 -22.54 44.79 -0.74
N THR A 29 -22.30 44.10 -1.85
CA THR A 29 -22.78 42.74 -2.03
C THR A 29 -22.45 41.97 -0.75
N PRO A 30 -23.40 41.24 -0.13
CA PRO A 30 -23.06 40.34 0.96
C PRO A 30 -21.97 39.41 0.42
N SER A 31 -20.80 39.44 1.04
CA SER A 31 -19.83 38.39 0.85
C SER A 31 -20.57 37.11 1.23
N SER A 32 -20.80 36.25 0.25
CA SER A 32 -21.25 34.89 0.48
C SER A 32 -20.08 34.18 1.16
N TYR A 33 -19.96 34.38 2.46
CA TYR A 33 -19.22 33.48 3.33
C TYR A 33 -19.94 32.14 3.19
N THR A 34 -19.39 31.25 2.37
CA THR A 34 -19.60 29.83 2.59
C THR A 34 -19.19 29.61 4.04
N THR A 35 -20.16 29.38 4.92
CA THR A 35 -19.95 29.00 6.32
C THR A 35 -19.23 27.66 6.33
N GLY A 36 -17.92 27.69 6.08
CA GLY A 36 -17.06 26.56 6.35
C GLY A 36 -16.96 26.38 7.86
N ILE A 37 -16.89 25.13 8.30
CA ILE A 37 -16.58 24.82 9.68
C ILE A 37 -15.10 25.16 9.88
N GLY A 38 -14.82 26.13 10.75
CA GLY A 38 -13.47 26.49 11.16
C GLY A 38 -13.10 25.79 12.46
N ILE A 39 -11.82 25.41 12.59
CA ILE A 39 -11.27 24.89 13.86
C ILE A 39 -10.34 25.93 14.46
N GLU A 40 -10.57 26.29 15.71
CA GLU A 40 -9.60 27.04 16.49
C GLU A 40 -8.57 26.05 17.07
N ILE A 41 -7.29 26.27 16.76
CA ILE A 41 -6.18 25.53 17.35
C ILE A 41 -5.50 26.51 18.33
N PRO A 42 -5.76 26.40 19.65
CA PRO A 42 -5.16 27.29 20.62
C PRO A 42 -3.64 27.21 20.56
N ARG A 43 -2.96 28.37 20.62
CA ARG A 43 -1.50 28.47 20.65
C ARG A 43 -0.80 27.81 19.45
N LEU A 44 -1.39 27.88 18.26
CA LEU A 44 -0.83 27.32 17.02
C LEU A 44 0.67 27.67 16.81
N ASP A 45 1.07 28.92 17.06
CA ASP A 45 2.46 29.34 16.91
C ASP A 45 3.41 28.68 17.92
N ASP A 46 2.95 28.43 19.15
CA ASP A 46 3.73 27.71 20.15
C ASP A 46 3.88 26.22 19.78
N PHE A 47 2.83 25.61 19.20
CA PHE A 47 2.91 24.25 18.68
C PHE A 47 3.94 24.14 17.55
N LYS A 48 3.94 25.10 16.63
CA LYS A 48 4.95 25.16 15.57
C LYS A 48 6.36 25.32 16.14
N ALA A 49 6.54 26.23 17.10
CA ALA A 49 7.83 26.44 17.73
C ALA A 49 8.33 25.20 18.49
N LEU A 50 7.43 24.47 19.18
CA LEU A 50 7.77 23.20 19.83
C LEU A 50 8.17 22.14 18.80
N ASN A 51 7.39 22.00 17.72
CA ASN A 51 7.69 21.07 16.64
C ASN A 51 9.04 21.38 15.98
N ASP A 52 9.35 22.65 15.74
CA ASP A 52 10.63 23.10 15.19
C ASP A 52 11.80 22.84 16.14
N LEU A 53 11.60 23.02 17.45
CA LEU A 53 12.60 22.74 18.47
C LEU A 53 12.92 21.25 18.52
N LEU A 54 11.90 20.40 18.59
CA LEU A 54 12.04 18.95 18.51
C LEU A 54 12.74 18.59 17.19
N GLY A 55 12.31 19.21 16.08
CA GLY A 55 12.89 19.17 14.73
C GLY A 55 14.43 19.23 14.70
N LYS A 56 15.02 20.06 15.55
CA LYS A 56 16.47 20.30 15.64
C LYS A 56 17.20 19.32 16.58
N GLY A 57 16.47 18.53 17.36
CA GLY A 57 17.03 17.51 18.24
C GLY A 57 17.48 16.24 17.50
N ASN A 58 18.29 15.42 18.17
CA ASN A 58 18.69 14.12 17.64
C ASN A 58 17.51 13.14 17.68
N SER A 59 16.99 12.73 16.52
CA SER A 59 15.84 11.81 16.41
C SER A 59 16.12 10.43 17.01
N ALA A 60 17.38 9.99 17.06
CA ALA A 60 17.74 8.71 17.70
C ALA A 60 17.52 8.71 19.23
N LEU A 61 17.36 9.89 19.84
CA LEU A 61 17.07 10.04 21.28
C LEU A 61 15.58 10.25 21.57
N ALA A 62 14.76 10.45 20.54
CA ALA A 62 13.32 10.62 20.64
C ALA A 62 12.64 9.29 20.26
N GLN A 63 12.69 8.31 21.18
CA GLN A 63 12.03 7.03 21.03
C GLN A 63 11.15 6.75 22.25
N GLY A 64 9.91 6.37 22.01
CA GLY A 64 8.88 6.12 23.01
C GLY A 64 8.53 7.34 23.86
N THR A 65 8.61 8.55 23.31
CA THR A 65 8.36 9.76 24.12
C THR A 65 6.86 10.09 24.22
N ASP A 66 6.44 10.53 25.39
CA ASP A 66 5.05 10.99 25.61
C ASP A 66 4.70 12.22 24.77
N ILE A 67 5.71 13.01 24.42
CA ILE A 67 5.55 14.16 23.53
C ILE A 67 5.16 13.65 22.14
N ASP A 68 5.88 12.68 21.57
CA ASP A 68 5.58 12.15 20.24
C ASP A 68 4.22 11.45 20.21
N ARG A 69 3.85 10.69 21.25
CA ARG A 69 2.49 10.13 21.40
C ARG A 69 1.41 11.22 21.41
N GLY A 70 1.66 12.32 22.11
CA GLY A 70 0.75 13.46 22.19
C GLY A 70 0.60 14.19 20.85
N LEU A 71 1.70 14.35 20.11
CA LEU A 71 1.70 14.93 18.77
C LEU A 71 0.97 14.05 17.75
N LEU A 72 1.17 12.72 17.79
CA LEU A 72 0.45 11.76 16.94
C LEU A 72 -1.06 11.83 17.18
N LYS A 73 -1.46 11.77 18.45
CA LYS A 73 -2.85 11.92 18.86
C LYS A 73 -3.44 13.25 18.39
N GLN A 74 -2.77 14.37 18.66
CA GLN A 74 -3.28 15.69 18.29
C GLN A 74 -3.38 15.85 16.76
N GLY A 75 -2.43 15.29 16.02
CA GLY A 75 -2.47 15.25 14.55
C GLY A 75 -3.70 14.51 14.04
N ALA A 76 -4.02 13.35 14.63
CA ALA A 76 -5.22 12.58 14.32
C ALA A 76 -6.51 13.35 14.64
N GLU A 77 -6.61 13.94 15.84
CA GLU A 77 -7.79 14.73 16.24
C GLU A 77 -8.02 15.93 15.29
N ILE A 78 -6.95 16.63 14.89
CA ILE A 78 -7.05 17.75 13.94
C ILE A 78 -7.56 17.26 12.58
N ALA A 79 -7.03 16.14 12.07
CA ALA A 79 -7.49 15.54 10.82
C ALA A 79 -8.99 15.18 10.86
N GLY A 80 -9.46 14.60 11.98
CA GLY A 80 -10.86 14.19 12.17
C GLY A 80 -11.88 15.34 12.26
N THR A 81 -11.46 16.59 12.47
CA THR A 81 -12.38 17.72 12.75
C THR A 81 -13.29 18.16 11.60
N LYS A 82 -13.09 17.66 10.38
CA LYS A 82 -13.79 18.08 9.15
C LYS A 82 -13.72 19.59 8.86
N ALA A 83 -12.88 20.34 9.60
CA ALA A 83 -12.76 21.78 9.44
C ALA A 83 -11.98 22.11 8.16
N GLY A 84 -12.45 23.12 7.43
CA GLY A 84 -11.85 23.52 6.16
C GLY A 84 -10.77 24.60 6.28
N PHE A 85 -10.70 25.30 7.41
CA PHE A 85 -9.79 26.42 7.62
C PHE A 85 -9.52 26.65 9.12
N ILE A 86 -8.43 27.37 9.39
CA ILE A 86 -8.11 27.91 10.72
C ILE A 86 -8.46 29.41 10.71
N PRO A 87 -9.25 29.92 11.68
CA PRO A 87 -9.62 31.34 11.77
C PRO A 87 -8.41 32.29 11.92
N ASN A 88 -8.68 33.60 11.95
CA ASN A 88 -7.69 34.67 12.22
C ASN A 88 -6.61 34.87 11.15
N ASN A 89 -6.96 34.71 9.86
CA ASN A 89 -6.05 34.93 8.72
C ASN A 89 -4.80 34.03 8.72
N SER A 90 -4.85 32.87 9.39
CA SER A 90 -3.79 31.86 9.24
C SER A 90 -3.69 31.41 7.78
N THR A 91 -2.47 31.28 7.28
CA THR A 91 -2.20 30.64 5.98
C THR A 91 -2.15 29.12 6.07
N ASP A 92 -2.21 28.56 7.28
CA ASP A 92 -2.22 27.12 7.52
C ASP A 92 -3.63 26.57 7.37
N THR A 93 -3.69 25.30 6.98
CA THR A 93 -4.92 24.50 6.99
C THR A 93 -4.86 23.49 8.13
N PRO A 94 -6.01 22.94 8.57
CA PRO A 94 -6.01 21.81 9.50
C PRO A 94 -5.15 20.65 8.98
N ASN A 95 -5.22 20.35 7.67
CA ASN A 95 -4.37 19.36 7.01
C ASN A 95 -2.89 19.68 7.15
N SER A 96 -2.45 20.93 6.93
CA SER A 96 -1.01 21.26 7.02
C SER A 96 -0.49 21.16 8.45
N VAL A 97 -1.31 21.49 9.44
CA VAL A 97 -0.93 21.37 10.86
C VAL A 97 -0.88 19.90 11.25
N ALA A 98 -1.93 19.11 10.98
CA ALA A 98 -1.95 17.68 11.27
C ALA A 98 -0.77 16.97 10.59
N ASN A 99 -0.53 17.25 9.30
CA ASN A 99 0.58 16.70 8.54
C ASN A 99 1.93 17.00 9.21
N MET A 100 2.15 18.24 9.65
CA MET A 100 3.38 18.63 10.35
C MET A 100 3.61 17.83 11.63
N LEU A 101 2.56 17.68 12.47
CA LEU A 101 2.65 16.93 13.73
C LEU A 101 2.95 15.45 13.47
N LEU A 102 2.23 14.83 12.52
CA LEU A 102 2.44 13.44 12.14
C LEU A 102 3.81 13.22 11.49
N SER A 103 4.29 14.12 10.64
CA SER A 103 5.62 14.03 10.04
C SER A 103 6.74 14.00 11.09
N ARG A 104 6.56 14.75 12.18
CA ARG A 104 7.58 14.84 13.23
C ARG A 104 7.56 13.61 14.12
N ALA A 105 6.42 13.36 14.75
CA ALA A 105 6.28 12.31 15.73
C ALA A 105 6.22 10.91 15.09
N GLY A 106 5.82 10.83 13.82
CA GLY A 106 5.78 9.59 13.05
C GLY A 106 7.14 8.95 12.79
N THR A 107 8.25 9.56 13.22
CA THR A 107 9.60 8.97 13.13
C THR A 107 10.00 8.17 14.38
N ASP A 108 9.18 8.22 15.44
CA ASP A 108 9.38 7.44 16.65
C ASP A 108 8.65 6.09 16.52
N ASN A 109 9.41 5.01 16.35
CA ASN A 109 8.87 3.68 16.10
C ASN A 109 8.00 3.17 17.26
N VAL A 110 8.37 3.50 18.50
CA VAL A 110 7.62 3.06 19.69
C VAL A 110 6.33 3.86 19.83
N ALA A 111 6.39 5.18 19.62
CA ALA A 111 5.19 6.02 19.66
C ALA A 111 4.22 5.69 18.50
N VAL A 112 4.73 5.40 17.30
CA VAL A 112 3.94 4.94 16.15
C VAL A 112 3.28 3.59 16.47
N ASN A 113 4.03 2.63 17.04
CA ASN A 113 3.44 1.36 17.46
C ASN A 113 2.32 1.57 18.48
N ASP A 114 2.55 2.40 19.49
CA ASP A 114 1.53 2.69 20.50
C ASP A 114 0.31 3.41 19.89
N PHE A 115 0.52 4.29 18.91
CA PHE A 115 -0.55 4.96 18.14
C PHE A 115 -1.32 4.02 17.21
N LEU A 116 -0.73 2.91 16.75
CA LEU A 116 -1.43 1.96 15.87
C LEU A 116 -2.09 0.82 16.65
N THR A 117 -1.53 0.47 17.81
CA THR A 117 -1.97 -0.68 18.61
C THR A 117 -2.75 -0.29 19.86
N GLY A 118 -2.78 1.00 20.22
CA GLY A 118 -3.24 1.51 21.50
C GLY A 118 -2.22 1.40 22.63
N GLY A 119 -1.07 0.77 22.37
CA GLY A 119 -0.01 0.51 23.33
C GLY A 119 -0.42 -0.48 24.44
N PRO A 120 0.53 -0.95 25.24
CA PRO A 120 0.23 -1.82 26.37
C PRO A 120 -0.55 -1.07 27.45
N THR A 121 -1.58 -1.70 27.99
CA THR A 121 -2.22 -1.26 29.23
C THR A 121 -1.23 -1.39 30.38
N GLN A 122 -1.03 -0.30 31.11
CA GLN A 122 -0.18 -0.22 32.29
C GLN A 122 -0.83 -0.92 33.50
N PRO A 123 -0.04 -1.28 34.53
CA PRO A 123 -0.56 -1.89 35.75
C PRO A 123 -1.62 -1.05 36.48
N ASP A 124 -1.63 0.26 36.28
CA ASP A 124 -2.61 1.20 36.85
C ASP A 124 -3.87 1.37 35.97
N GLY A 125 -3.96 0.64 34.85
CA GLY A 125 -5.09 0.68 33.91
C GLY A 125 -5.01 1.81 32.88
N THR A 126 -3.94 2.61 32.84
CA THR A 126 -3.72 3.63 31.81
C THR A 126 -3.08 3.04 30.55
N HIS A 127 -3.19 3.74 29.42
CA HIS A 127 -2.51 3.42 28.16
C HIS A 127 -1.33 4.36 27.93
N HIS A 128 -0.30 3.91 27.22
CA HIS A 128 0.78 4.80 26.78
C HIS A 128 0.25 6.01 25.98
N MET A 129 -0.88 5.86 25.29
CA MET A 129 -1.55 6.93 24.54
C MET A 129 -2.45 7.83 25.40
N ASP A 130 -2.55 7.61 26.71
CA ASP A 130 -3.28 8.50 27.65
C ASP A 130 -2.54 9.81 27.95
N VAL A 131 -1.56 10.17 27.12
CA VAL A 131 -0.89 11.48 27.12
C VAL A 131 -1.91 12.57 26.76
N THR A 132 -2.65 13.05 27.76
CA THR A 132 -3.67 14.08 27.57
C THR A 132 -3.02 15.46 27.56
N VAL A 133 -3.10 16.15 26.42
CA VAL A 133 -3.11 17.62 26.40
C VAL A 133 -4.56 18.06 26.56
N THR A 134 -4.91 18.63 27.72
CA THR A 134 -6.21 19.30 27.89
C THR A 134 -6.06 20.74 27.40
N PRO A 135 -6.99 21.27 26.56
CA PRO A 135 -8.22 20.64 26.07
C PRO A 135 -7.96 19.66 24.91
N GLY A 136 -8.48 18.44 25.01
CA GLY A 136 -8.32 17.37 23.99
C GLY A 136 -9.17 16.14 24.33
N GLY A 137 -9.41 15.28 23.34
CA GLY A 137 -10.16 14.03 23.52
C GLY A 137 -9.39 12.98 24.33
N LYS A 138 -10.03 11.86 24.65
CA LYS A 138 -9.29 10.65 25.04
C LYS A 138 -8.89 9.91 23.77
N TYR A 139 -7.68 9.36 23.77
CA TYR A 139 -7.24 8.56 22.64
C TYR A 139 -8.10 7.29 22.54
N ASP A 140 -8.54 6.98 21.32
CA ASP A 140 -9.26 5.77 20.96
C ASP A 140 -8.65 5.25 19.66
N VAL A 141 -8.12 4.03 19.70
CA VAL A 141 -7.35 3.47 18.58
C VAL A 141 -8.18 3.40 17.30
N GLY A 142 -9.44 2.99 17.39
CA GLY A 142 -10.30 2.84 16.22
C GLY A 142 -10.60 4.19 15.57
N SER A 143 -11.05 5.18 16.36
CA SER A 143 -11.41 6.49 15.83
C SER A 143 -10.20 7.28 15.35
N HIS A 144 -9.06 7.24 16.07
CA HIS A 144 -7.90 8.05 15.72
C HIS A 144 -7.16 7.49 14.50
N ILE A 145 -7.12 6.17 14.32
CA ILE A 145 -6.63 5.58 13.08
C ILE A 145 -7.58 5.94 11.93
N ALA A 146 -8.89 5.88 12.15
CA ALA A 146 -9.87 6.25 11.13
C ALA A 146 -9.78 7.72 10.71
N ASP A 147 -9.60 8.64 11.67
CA ASP A 147 -9.42 10.06 11.43
C ASP A 147 -8.17 10.38 10.60
N VAL A 148 -7.20 9.46 10.54
CA VAL A 148 -5.96 9.62 9.78
C VAL A 148 -6.01 8.89 8.44
N ILE A 149 -6.44 7.63 8.43
CA ILE A 149 -6.42 6.78 7.23
C ILE A 149 -7.61 7.09 6.31
N ASN A 150 -8.79 7.41 6.84
CA ASN A 150 -9.97 7.69 6.01
C ASN A 150 -10.04 9.18 5.57
N HIS A 151 -9.00 9.96 5.85
CA HIS A 151 -9.00 11.41 5.64
C HIS A 151 -8.54 11.81 4.24
N ASP A 152 -9.19 12.81 3.63
CA ASP A 152 -8.74 13.45 2.40
C ASP A 152 -7.65 14.49 2.72
N TRP A 153 -6.39 14.09 2.57
CA TRP A 153 -5.23 14.93 2.86
C TRP A 153 -4.98 16.00 1.79
N LYS A 154 -5.66 15.95 0.63
CA LYS A 154 -5.56 16.95 -0.45
C LYS A 154 -4.11 17.20 -0.89
N GLY A 155 -3.31 16.14 -0.97
CA GLY A 155 -1.89 16.19 -1.31
C GLY A 155 -0.95 16.58 -0.16
N GLN A 156 -1.43 16.64 1.07
CA GLN A 156 -0.63 16.86 2.29
C GLN A 156 -0.55 15.58 3.13
N ASP A 157 -0.30 14.44 2.49
CA ASP A 157 -0.29 13.10 3.12
C ASP A 157 1.11 12.64 3.55
N SER A 158 2.12 13.50 3.52
CA SER A 158 3.51 13.10 3.79
C SER A 158 3.74 12.65 5.24
N GLY A 159 3.07 13.28 6.20
CA GLY A 159 3.17 12.97 7.63
C GLY A 159 2.52 11.65 8.00
N VAL A 160 1.30 11.39 7.53
CA VAL A 160 0.69 10.06 7.68
C VAL A 160 1.50 8.99 6.95
N SER A 161 2.05 9.32 5.78
CA SER A 161 2.94 8.40 5.06
C SER A 161 4.21 8.09 5.84
N THR A 162 4.75 9.04 6.61
CA THR A 162 5.87 8.79 7.54
C THR A 162 5.47 7.82 8.63
N VAL A 163 4.35 8.06 9.31
CA VAL A 163 3.80 7.15 10.36
C VAL A 163 3.67 5.73 9.82
N ILE A 164 3.06 5.57 8.64
CA ILE A 164 2.86 4.27 8.00
C ILE A 164 4.19 3.60 7.66
N ARG A 165 5.14 4.31 7.03
CA ARG A 165 6.45 3.72 6.70
C ARG A 165 7.23 3.29 7.93
N THR A 166 7.19 4.09 9.00
CA THR A 166 7.85 3.77 10.26
C THR A 166 7.28 2.50 10.88
N ALA A 167 5.97 2.23 10.75
CA ALA A 167 5.37 0.99 11.23
C ALA A 167 6.06 -0.29 10.69
N GLY A 168 6.58 -0.26 9.46
CA GLY A 168 7.23 -1.41 8.82
C GLY A 168 8.76 -1.35 8.76
N GLU A 169 9.39 -0.33 9.34
CA GLU A 169 10.81 0.00 9.12
C GLU A 169 11.76 -1.17 9.41
N PHE A 170 11.44 -1.98 10.43
CA PHE A 170 12.31 -3.05 10.91
C PHE A 170 11.81 -4.46 10.54
N ALA A 171 10.99 -4.60 9.49
CA ALA A 171 10.35 -5.87 9.14
C ALA A 171 11.31 -7.07 9.10
N THR A 172 12.53 -6.89 8.60
CA THR A 172 13.55 -7.95 8.45
C THR A 172 14.81 -7.74 9.28
N GLU A 173 14.78 -6.82 10.25
CA GLU A 173 15.95 -6.50 11.10
C GLU A 173 16.46 -7.73 11.86
N PRO A 174 17.77 -7.97 12.03
CA PRO A 174 18.25 -9.09 12.83
C PRO A 174 17.80 -9.08 14.30
N ASN A 175 17.52 -7.89 14.85
CA ASN A 175 17.02 -7.75 16.21
C ASN A 175 15.53 -8.15 16.30
N ALA A 176 15.25 -9.25 17.00
CA ALA A 176 13.90 -9.78 17.15
C ALA A 176 12.90 -8.78 17.75
N SER A 177 13.30 -7.99 18.74
CA SER A 177 12.39 -7.00 19.36
C SER A 177 12.01 -5.88 18.41
N LEU A 178 12.91 -5.46 17.52
CA LEU A 178 12.60 -4.46 16.50
C LEU A 178 11.70 -5.04 15.39
N ARG A 179 11.97 -6.28 14.94
CA ARG A 179 11.04 -6.97 14.04
C ARG A 179 9.66 -7.13 14.64
N ASP A 180 9.59 -7.52 15.91
CA ASP A 180 8.32 -7.76 16.59
C ASP A 180 7.51 -6.47 16.72
N LEU A 181 8.18 -5.34 17.01
CA LEU A 181 7.59 -4.01 17.02
C LEU A 181 6.98 -3.63 15.66
N SER A 182 7.76 -3.78 14.58
CA SER A 182 7.28 -3.46 13.24
C SER A 182 6.17 -4.41 12.79
N GLY A 183 6.27 -5.69 13.14
CA GLY A 183 5.23 -6.67 12.84
C GLY A 183 3.91 -6.35 13.51
N GLY A 184 3.92 -6.02 14.81
CA GLY A 184 2.71 -5.64 15.54
C GLY A 184 2.05 -4.38 14.97
N SER A 185 2.85 -3.35 14.67
CA SER A 185 2.38 -2.10 14.05
C SER A 185 1.79 -2.34 12.65
N THR A 186 2.48 -3.12 11.83
CA THR A 186 2.06 -3.42 10.47
C THR A 186 0.83 -4.33 10.45
N ARG A 187 0.70 -5.24 11.43
CA ARG A 187 -0.51 -6.05 11.61
C ARG A 187 -1.73 -5.18 11.96
N ALA A 188 -1.56 -4.16 12.80
CA ALA A 188 -2.63 -3.23 13.11
C ALA A 188 -3.11 -2.47 11.85
N LEU A 189 -2.18 -2.01 11.01
CA LEU A 189 -2.51 -1.41 9.71
C LEU A 189 -3.22 -2.39 8.78
N ALA A 190 -2.71 -3.62 8.64
CA ALA A 190 -3.33 -4.65 7.82
C ALA A 190 -4.76 -4.97 8.28
N ASN A 191 -4.98 -5.12 9.59
CA ASN A 191 -6.30 -5.38 10.15
C ASN A 191 -7.26 -4.21 9.90
N TYR A 192 -6.80 -2.96 10.06
CA TYR A 192 -7.62 -1.79 9.79
C TYR A 192 -8.00 -1.72 8.31
N VAL A 193 -7.01 -1.78 7.40
CA VAL A 193 -7.27 -1.71 5.95
C VAL A 193 -8.17 -2.86 5.49
N GLY A 194 -7.91 -4.08 5.97
CA GLY A 194 -8.71 -5.24 5.63
C GLY A 194 -10.16 -5.15 6.11
N ALA A 195 -10.39 -4.59 7.30
CA ALA A 195 -11.74 -4.41 7.86
C ALA A 195 -12.51 -3.23 7.23
N HIS A 196 -11.79 -2.23 6.69
CA HIS A 196 -12.36 -0.99 6.16
C HIS A 196 -12.19 -0.84 4.65
N GLY A 197 -12.01 -1.94 3.91
CA GLY A 197 -11.78 -1.91 2.46
C GLY A 197 -12.82 -1.07 1.69
N ASP A 198 -14.10 -1.26 1.97
CA ASP A 198 -15.18 -0.50 1.32
C ASP A 198 -15.11 1.00 1.63
N ASP A 199 -14.84 1.39 2.89
CA ASP A 199 -14.70 2.79 3.28
C ASP A 199 -13.50 3.44 2.58
N LEU A 200 -12.40 2.71 2.45
CA LEU A 200 -11.15 3.17 1.84
C LEU A 200 -11.24 3.24 0.32
N LEU A 201 -12.13 2.47 -0.31
CA LEU A 201 -12.46 2.63 -1.73
C LEU A 201 -13.45 3.79 -1.97
N HIS A 202 -14.03 4.38 -0.92
CA HIS A 202 -15.03 5.44 -1.01
C HIS A 202 -14.74 6.61 -0.04
N ILE A 203 -13.49 7.09 -0.03
CA ILE A 203 -13.08 8.27 0.73
C ILE A 203 -13.91 9.48 0.31
N ASN A 204 -14.55 10.12 1.29
CA ASN A 204 -15.39 11.29 1.06
C ASN A 204 -14.52 12.52 0.75
N THR A 205 -14.46 12.90 -0.53
CA THR A 205 -13.79 14.15 -0.96
C THR A 205 -14.81 15.23 -1.34
N LEU A 206 -14.36 16.48 -1.49
CA LEU A 206 -15.22 17.57 -1.98
C LEU A 206 -15.78 17.33 -3.39
N ALA A 207 -15.10 16.50 -4.19
CA ALA A 207 -15.51 16.15 -5.55
C ALA A 207 -16.39 14.89 -5.62
N GLY A 208 -16.76 14.33 -4.47
CA GLY A 208 -17.45 13.03 -4.34
C GLY A 208 -16.54 11.93 -3.79
N PRO A 209 -17.09 10.72 -3.56
CA PRO A 209 -16.31 9.58 -3.13
C PRO A 209 -15.17 9.27 -4.11
N LYS A 210 -13.99 8.95 -3.60
CA LYS A 210 -12.82 8.51 -4.36
C LYS A 210 -12.13 7.37 -3.64
N GLU A 211 -11.40 6.56 -4.38
CA GLU A 211 -10.55 5.53 -3.82
C GLU A 211 -9.33 6.14 -3.10
N LEU A 212 -8.80 5.46 -2.10
CA LEU A 212 -7.68 5.92 -1.27
C LEU A 212 -6.48 6.37 -2.10
N GLY A 213 -6.09 5.59 -3.11
CA GLY A 213 -4.96 5.87 -3.98
C GLY A 213 -5.15 7.09 -4.86
N VAL A 214 -6.40 7.43 -5.19
CA VAL A 214 -6.71 8.65 -5.95
C VAL A 214 -6.73 9.87 -5.03
N ALA A 215 -7.27 9.74 -3.81
CA ALA A 215 -7.32 10.83 -2.83
C ALA A 215 -5.93 11.13 -2.22
N ASN A 216 -5.20 10.07 -1.86
CA ASN A 216 -3.97 10.08 -1.07
C ASN A 216 -2.93 9.08 -1.63
N PRO A 217 -2.34 9.36 -2.80
CA PRO A 217 -1.42 8.43 -3.47
C PRO A 217 -0.16 8.16 -2.64
N GLY A 218 0.41 9.16 -1.95
CA GLY A 218 1.62 8.99 -1.14
C GLY A 218 1.39 8.07 0.05
N MET A 219 0.22 8.18 0.68
CA MET A 219 -0.22 7.31 1.76
C MET A 219 -0.45 5.87 1.29
N THR A 220 -1.07 5.68 0.13
CA THR A 220 -1.33 4.35 -0.45
C THR A 220 -0.02 3.65 -0.83
N GLN A 221 0.95 4.38 -1.38
CA GLN A 221 2.30 3.87 -1.64
C GLN A 221 3.05 3.54 -0.34
N ALA A 222 2.87 4.33 0.72
CA ALA A 222 3.43 4.01 2.03
C ALA A 222 2.82 2.71 2.60
N LEU A 223 1.51 2.51 2.49
CA LEU A 223 0.84 1.27 2.90
C LEU A 223 1.40 0.07 2.13
N ALA A 224 1.49 0.16 0.80
CA ALA A 224 2.04 -0.90 -0.03
C ALA A 224 3.48 -1.26 0.37
N ALA A 225 4.35 -0.27 0.51
CA ALA A 225 5.74 -0.50 0.92
C ALA A 225 5.85 -1.15 2.31
N THR A 226 4.99 -0.74 3.24
CA THR A 226 4.96 -1.22 4.63
C THR A 226 4.44 -2.65 4.73
N LEU A 227 3.40 -2.98 3.97
CA LEU A 227 2.76 -4.30 3.99
C LEU A 227 3.48 -5.34 3.13
N THR A 228 4.25 -4.91 2.13
CA THR A 228 4.96 -5.78 1.17
C THR A 228 5.74 -6.92 1.84
N PRO A 229 6.57 -6.69 2.88
CA PRO A 229 7.33 -7.77 3.51
C PRO A 229 6.45 -8.86 4.14
N TYR A 230 5.21 -8.51 4.51
CA TYR A 230 4.29 -9.35 5.27
C TYR A 230 3.22 -10.03 4.41
N ILE A 231 3.32 -9.97 3.07
CA ILE A 231 2.40 -10.69 2.18
C ILE A 231 2.31 -12.20 2.52
N PRO A 232 3.43 -12.91 2.76
CA PRO A 232 3.37 -14.29 3.22
C PRO A 232 2.71 -14.46 4.59
N ASP A 233 2.99 -13.56 5.55
CA ASP A 233 2.38 -13.59 6.88
C ASP A 233 0.84 -13.48 6.80
N MET A 234 0.35 -12.59 5.93
CA MET A 234 -1.08 -12.34 5.72
C MET A 234 -1.84 -13.58 5.26
N VAL A 235 -1.23 -14.46 4.46
CA VAL A 235 -1.86 -15.74 4.06
C VAL A 235 -1.50 -16.91 4.97
N GLY A 236 -0.78 -16.65 6.07
CA GLY A 236 -0.46 -17.63 7.10
C GLY A 236 0.69 -18.57 6.74
N VAL A 237 1.66 -18.13 5.93
CA VAL A 237 2.91 -18.88 5.74
C VAL A 237 3.58 -19.11 7.10
N ASN A 238 4.11 -20.31 7.30
CA ASN A 238 4.75 -20.67 8.56
C ASN A 238 5.92 -19.72 8.86
N SER A 239 5.94 -19.14 10.07
CA SER A 239 6.97 -18.20 10.50
C SER A 239 8.40 -18.75 10.42
N ALA A 240 8.58 -20.07 10.47
CA ALA A 240 9.89 -20.71 10.26
C ALA A 240 10.44 -20.52 8.85
N LEU A 241 9.60 -20.17 7.88
CA LEU A 241 9.97 -19.87 6.49
C LEU A 241 10.13 -18.38 6.23
N LEU A 242 9.83 -17.51 7.21
CA LEU A 242 9.73 -16.07 7.01
C LEU A 242 10.92 -15.32 7.59
N HIS A 243 11.26 -14.20 6.94
CA HIS A 243 12.26 -13.25 7.44
C HIS A 243 11.66 -12.17 8.35
N THR A 244 10.34 -12.08 8.38
CA THR A 244 9.55 -11.15 9.19
C THR A 244 9.35 -11.67 10.62
N GLY A 245 8.97 -10.77 11.53
CA GLY A 245 8.60 -11.08 12.92
C GLY A 245 7.39 -10.25 13.35
N GLY A 246 6.79 -10.56 14.50
CA GLY A 246 5.72 -9.77 15.15
C GLY A 246 4.34 -9.70 14.49
N PHE A 247 4.20 -9.98 13.19
CA PHE A 247 2.93 -9.81 12.47
C PHE A 247 1.83 -10.79 12.94
N GLY A 248 2.26 -11.94 13.48
CA GLY A 248 1.38 -13.03 13.87
C GLY A 248 0.94 -13.88 12.67
N GLY A 249 0.19 -14.95 12.92
CA GLY A 249 -0.31 -15.82 11.85
C GLY A 249 -1.53 -15.21 11.14
N GLY A 250 -1.68 -15.51 9.85
CA GLY A 250 -2.89 -15.48 9.02
C GLY A 250 -3.91 -14.36 9.25
N THR A 251 -4.20 -13.60 8.21
CA THR A 251 -5.33 -12.69 8.14
C THR A 251 -6.52 -13.38 7.48
N ASP A 252 -7.74 -12.93 7.79
CA ASP A 252 -8.94 -13.40 7.11
C ASP A 252 -8.81 -13.17 5.58
N PRO A 253 -9.15 -14.16 4.71
CA PRO A 253 -8.99 -14.01 3.27
C PRO A 253 -9.71 -12.80 2.67
N ASP A 254 -10.89 -12.44 3.17
CA ASP A 254 -11.60 -11.24 2.69
C ASP A 254 -10.85 -9.97 3.08
N ALA A 255 -10.22 -9.94 4.26
CA ALA A 255 -9.37 -8.84 4.67
C ALA A 255 -8.10 -8.73 3.79
N VAL A 256 -7.47 -9.84 3.40
CA VAL A 256 -6.31 -9.81 2.47
C VAL A 256 -6.74 -9.29 1.10
N LYS A 257 -7.86 -9.78 0.55
CA LYS A 257 -8.48 -9.27 -0.67
C LYS A 257 -8.72 -7.76 -0.59
N ASN A 258 -9.28 -7.27 0.51
CA ASN A 258 -9.56 -5.84 0.71
C ASN A 258 -8.26 -5.01 0.77
N ILE A 259 -7.18 -5.54 1.34
CA ILE A 259 -5.86 -4.89 1.32
C ILE A 259 -5.36 -4.71 -0.11
N PHE A 260 -5.44 -5.76 -0.95
CA PHE A 260 -5.08 -5.65 -2.37
C PHE A 260 -5.96 -4.62 -3.09
N ALA A 261 -7.28 -4.65 -2.89
CA ALA A 261 -8.20 -3.69 -3.52
C ALA A 261 -7.84 -2.23 -3.18
N VAL A 262 -7.56 -1.95 -1.91
CA VAL A 262 -7.19 -0.60 -1.46
C VAL A 262 -5.83 -0.17 -2.04
N ILE A 263 -4.84 -1.06 -2.03
CA ILE A 263 -3.51 -0.76 -2.60
C ILE A 263 -3.59 -0.54 -4.11
N ASP A 264 -4.40 -1.34 -4.80
CA ASP A 264 -4.55 -1.29 -6.26
C ASP A 264 -5.19 0.01 -6.76
N SER A 265 -5.80 0.78 -5.86
CA SER A 265 -6.36 2.08 -6.19
C SER A 265 -5.31 3.16 -6.55
N ASP A 266 -4.03 2.96 -6.19
CA ASP A 266 -2.90 3.73 -6.72
C ASP A 266 -2.04 2.86 -7.64
N LYS A 267 -1.84 3.29 -8.88
CA LYS A 267 -1.11 2.51 -9.89
C LYS A 267 0.31 2.14 -9.45
N THR A 268 1.03 3.04 -8.78
CA THR A 268 2.42 2.78 -8.38
C THR A 268 2.48 1.76 -7.25
N ALA A 269 1.61 1.92 -6.27
CA ALA A 269 1.43 1.00 -5.16
C ALA A 269 1.01 -0.40 -5.66
N ALA A 270 0.03 -0.46 -6.57
CA ALA A 270 -0.45 -1.67 -7.23
C ALA A 270 0.70 -2.45 -7.88
N THR A 271 1.48 -1.78 -8.74
CA THR A 271 2.62 -2.41 -9.44
C THR A 271 3.63 -2.98 -8.44
N GLN A 272 4.02 -2.22 -7.42
CA GLN A 272 5.02 -2.67 -6.44
C GLN A 272 4.51 -3.84 -5.58
N PHE A 273 3.28 -3.74 -5.07
CA PHE A 273 2.73 -4.72 -4.15
C PHE A 273 2.41 -6.03 -4.86
N ASN A 274 1.78 -5.99 -6.05
CA ASN A 274 1.52 -7.18 -6.85
C ASN A 274 2.81 -7.84 -7.36
N SER A 275 3.83 -7.07 -7.75
CA SER A 275 5.17 -7.63 -8.08
C SER A 275 5.71 -8.48 -6.93
N SER A 276 5.58 -7.97 -5.69
CA SER A 276 6.09 -8.63 -4.49
C SER A 276 5.23 -9.85 -4.10
N ALA A 277 3.91 -9.77 -4.31
CA ALA A 277 3.00 -10.89 -4.14
C ALA A 277 3.36 -12.06 -5.08
N TYR A 278 3.57 -11.77 -6.36
CA TYR A 278 3.98 -12.79 -7.33
C TYR A 278 5.40 -13.31 -7.11
N ALA A 279 6.30 -12.49 -6.57
CA ALA A 279 7.60 -12.95 -6.09
C ALA A 279 7.44 -13.95 -4.93
N ALA A 280 6.57 -13.69 -3.95
CA ALA A 280 6.27 -14.64 -2.87
C ALA A 280 5.67 -15.95 -3.40
N VAL A 281 4.72 -15.88 -4.35
CA VAL A 281 4.17 -17.05 -5.05
C VAL A 281 5.29 -17.86 -5.72
N SER A 282 6.21 -17.19 -6.42
CA SER A 282 7.37 -17.85 -7.05
C SER A 282 8.26 -18.54 -6.02
N GLN A 283 8.55 -17.89 -4.90
CA GLN A 283 9.35 -18.46 -3.81
C GLN A 283 8.68 -19.70 -3.20
N LEU A 284 7.37 -19.69 -3.00
CA LEU A 284 6.61 -20.86 -2.52
C LEU A 284 6.66 -22.03 -3.52
N ASN A 285 6.49 -21.74 -4.81
CA ASN A 285 6.62 -22.74 -5.88
C ASN A 285 8.04 -23.35 -5.90
N GLN A 286 9.09 -22.52 -5.80
CA GLN A 286 10.47 -22.98 -5.73
C GLN A 286 10.73 -23.83 -4.47
N GLN A 287 10.23 -23.40 -3.30
CA GLN A 287 10.34 -24.18 -2.06
C GLN A 287 9.69 -25.56 -2.20
N PHE A 288 8.55 -25.66 -2.88
CA PHE A 288 7.91 -26.95 -3.15
C PHE A 288 8.82 -27.86 -4.01
N GLY A 289 9.44 -27.29 -5.03
CA GLY A 289 10.45 -27.98 -5.85
C GLY A 289 11.64 -28.47 -5.02
N THR A 290 12.22 -27.58 -4.21
CA THR A 290 13.38 -27.93 -3.35
C THR A 290 13.06 -28.99 -2.31
N GLY A 291 11.83 -29.00 -1.79
CA GLY A 291 11.32 -30.00 -0.84
C GLY A 291 10.95 -31.35 -1.47
N GLY A 292 11.24 -31.56 -2.75
CA GLY A 292 10.95 -32.80 -3.47
C GLY A 292 9.48 -33.01 -3.82
N GLY A 293 8.69 -31.93 -3.84
CA GLY A 293 7.31 -31.94 -4.34
C GLY A 293 6.29 -32.65 -3.44
N LYS A 294 6.39 -32.45 -2.12
CA LYS A 294 5.51 -33.11 -1.12
C LYS A 294 4.74 -32.17 -0.20
N ASP A 295 5.18 -30.93 -0.05
CA ASP A 295 4.53 -29.96 0.85
C ASP A 295 3.45 -29.15 0.12
N TYR A 296 2.24 -29.70 0.06
CA TYR A 296 1.11 -29.06 -0.62
C TYR A 296 0.58 -27.81 0.09
N GLN A 297 1.02 -27.54 1.33
CA GLN A 297 0.65 -26.32 2.04
C GLN A 297 1.25 -25.08 1.36
N LEU A 298 2.44 -25.23 0.75
CA LEU A 298 3.07 -24.19 -0.08
C LEU A 298 2.17 -23.78 -1.26
N ALA A 299 1.51 -24.75 -1.90
CA ALA A 299 0.55 -24.51 -2.97
C ALA A 299 -0.68 -23.73 -2.50
N THR A 300 -1.16 -24.05 -1.29
CA THR A 300 -2.33 -23.41 -0.68
C THR A 300 -2.02 -21.95 -0.37
N TRP A 301 -0.88 -21.67 0.26
CA TRP A 301 -0.46 -20.30 0.54
C TRP A 301 -0.25 -19.50 -0.75
N ALA A 302 0.40 -20.09 -1.75
CA ALA A 302 0.65 -19.42 -3.00
C ALA A 302 -0.66 -19.14 -3.76
N GLY A 303 -1.61 -20.08 -3.73
CA GLY A 303 -2.94 -19.88 -4.27
C GLY A 303 -3.75 -18.81 -3.53
N ASN A 304 -3.64 -18.73 -2.20
CA ASN A 304 -4.30 -17.67 -1.41
C ASN A 304 -3.77 -16.27 -1.77
N ILE A 305 -2.45 -16.13 -2.03
CA ILE A 305 -1.85 -14.86 -2.47
C ILE A 305 -2.40 -14.46 -3.85
N ASP A 306 -2.36 -15.38 -4.82
CA ASP A 306 -2.85 -15.10 -6.19
C ASP A 306 -4.35 -14.79 -6.19
N ALA A 307 -5.16 -15.56 -5.47
CA ALA A 307 -6.59 -15.32 -5.34
C ALA A 307 -6.89 -13.95 -4.73
N SER A 308 -6.22 -13.59 -3.63
CA SER A 308 -6.43 -12.29 -2.97
C SER A 308 -6.04 -11.11 -3.85
N ALA A 309 -4.94 -11.24 -4.61
CA ALA A 309 -4.49 -10.21 -5.54
C ALA A 309 -5.52 -9.98 -6.66
N ARG A 310 -5.98 -11.06 -7.30
CA ARG A 310 -6.98 -11.02 -8.37
C ARG A 310 -8.32 -10.49 -7.89
N ASP A 311 -8.84 -11.03 -6.79
CA ASP A 311 -10.14 -10.65 -6.25
C ASP A 311 -10.12 -9.21 -5.71
N GLY A 312 -8.97 -8.76 -5.17
CA GLY A 312 -8.75 -7.39 -4.75
C GLY A 312 -8.80 -6.42 -5.94
N MET A 313 -8.06 -6.71 -6.99
CA MET A 313 -8.06 -5.92 -8.23
C MET A 313 -9.46 -5.83 -8.85
N GLN A 314 -10.20 -6.94 -8.92
CA GLN A 314 -11.59 -6.92 -9.40
C GLN A 314 -12.51 -6.06 -8.51
N SER A 315 -12.31 -6.10 -7.20
CA SER A 315 -13.09 -5.28 -6.26
C SER A 315 -12.82 -3.78 -6.47
N GLU A 316 -11.57 -3.42 -6.74
CA GLU A 316 -11.14 -2.07 -7.09
C GLU A 316 -11.79 -1.57 -8.39
N PHE A 317 -11.77 -2.39 -9.45
CA PHE A 317 -12.40 -2.02 -10.73
C PHE A 317 -13.91 -1.86 -10.62
N ARG A 318 -14.56 -2.71 -9.81
CA ARG A 318 -15.99 -2.58 -9.49
C ARG A 318 -16.28 -1.27 -8.75
N ALA A 319 -15.40 -0.86 -7.82
CA ALA A 319 -15.53 0.42 -7.12
C ALA A 319 -15.43 1.63 -8.09
N ARG A 320 -14.54 1.55 -9.10
CA ARG A 320 -14.46 2.55 -10.19
C ARG A 320 -15.66 2.55 -11.14
N GLY A 321 -16.56 1.57 -11.03
CA GLY A 321 -17.68 1.39 -11.97
C GLY A 321 -17.23 0.96 -13.37
N LEU A 322 -16.06 0.34 -13.50
CA LEU A 322 -15.62 -0.27 -14.75
C LEU A 322 -16.48 -1.51 -15.03
N GLN A 323 -16.88 -1.69 -16.29
CA GLN A 323 -17.65 -2.86 -16.75
C GLN A 323 -16.70 -3.96 -17.19
N GLN A 324 -17.15 -5.22 -17.11
CA GLN A 324 -16.42 -6.46 -17.42
C GLN A 324 -15.42 -6.45 -18.61
N ALA A 325 -15.73 -5.75 -19.71
CA ALA A 325 -14.82 -5.65 -20.87
C ALA A 325 -13.69 -4.61 -20.68
N ASN A 326 -13.91 -3.59 -19.85
CA ASN A 326 -12.89 -2.66 -19.40
C ASN A 326 -12.08 -3.26 -18.25
N ASP A 327 -12.70 -4.10 -17.41
CA ASP A 327 -12.02 -4.81 -16.30
C ASP A 327 -10.88 -5.67 -16.84
N LEU A 328 -11.12 -6.46 -17.90
CA LEU A 328 -10.10 -7.28 -18.54
C LEU A 328 -8.94 -6.45 -19.15
N LYS A 329 -9.24 -5.27 -19.70
CA LYS A 329 -8.20 -4.38 -20.27
C LYS A 329 -7.41 -3.64 -19.20
N ALA A 330 -8.06 -3.30 -18.08
CA ALA A 330 -7.42 -2.65 -16.95
C ALA A 330 -6.54 -3.64 -16.18
N GLU A 331 -7.04 -4.87 -15.98
CA GLU A 331 -6.27 -6.01 -15.48
C GLU A 331 -5.04 -6.23 -16.35
N GLN A 332 -5.24 -6.37 -17.67
CA GLN A 332 -4.15 -6.43 -18.65
C GLN A 332 -3.17 -5.27 -18.51
N ALA A 333 -3.63 -4.02 -18.34
CA ALA A 333 -2.72 -2.88 -18.25
C ALA A 333 -1.85 -2.88 -16.98
N ILE A 334 -2.35 -3.37 -15.84
CA ILE A 334 -1.55 -3.53 -14.62
C ILE A 334 -0.54 -4.66 -14.83
N PHE A 335 -0.96 -5.80 -15.37
CA PHE A 335 -0.08 -6.93 -15.66
C PHE A 335 0.95 -6.64 -16.77
N ASP A 336 0.57 -5.90 -17.81
CA ASP A 336 1.46 -5.40 -18.86
C ASP A 336 2.48 -4.43 -18.26
N SER A 337 2.09 -3.62 -17.26
CA SER A 337 3.05 -2.77 -16.53
C SER A 337 4.05 -3.56 -15.68
N LEU A 338 3.67 -4.76 -15.20
CA LEU A 338 4.59 -5.70 -14.55
C LEU A 338 5.56 -6.32 -15.56
N LYS A 339 5.07 -6.57 -16.78
CA LYS A 339 5.79 -7.18 -17.91
C LYS A 339 6.79 -6.22 -18.59
N ASP A 340 6.48 -4.93 -18.69
CA ASP A 340 7.27 -3.94 -19.46
C ASP A 340 8.63 -3.55 -18.83
N GLY A 341 8.99 -4.09 -17.66
CA GLY A 341 10.36 -4.27 -17.16
C GLY A 341 11.34 -3.09 -17.12
N THR A 342 10.96 -1.87 -17.51
CA THR A 342 11.93 -0.82 -17.88
C THR A 342 12.19 0.25 -16.82
N ALA A 343 11.58 0.24 -15.62
CA ALA A 343 11.78 1.36 -14.69
C ALA A 343 11.64 1.13 -13.18
N PHE A 344 11.69 -0.09 -12.64
CA PHE A 344 11.73 -0.24 -11.17
C PHE A 344 12.73 -1.30 -10.72
N SER A 345 13.92 -0.82 -10.37
CA SER A 345 14.93 -1.57 -9.60
C SER A 345 14.49 -1.66 -8.14
N VAL A 346 13.36 -2.35 -7.89
CA VAL A 346 13.01 -2.77 -6.52
C VAL A 346 13.96 -3.90 -6.19
N LYS A 347 14.93 -3.66 -5.30
CA LYS A 347 15.70 -4.74 -4.69
C LYS A 347 14.69 -5.69 -4.04
N GLN A 348 14.46 -6.85 -4.64
CA GLN A 348 13.53 -7.83 -4.08
C GLN A 348 14.14 -8.38 -2.80
N ILE A 349 13.45 -8.13 -1.69
CA ILE A 349 13.77 -8.73 -0.41
C ILE A 349 13.24 -10.16 -0.49
N PRO A 350 14.07 -11.20 -0.28
CA PRO A 350 13.55 -12.55 -0.07
C PRO A 350 12.52 -12.50 1.05
N LEU A 351 11.29 -12.90 0.73
CA LEU A 351 10.20 -12.92 1.71
C LEU A 351 10.14 -14.28 2.41
N ILE A 352 10.57 -15.32 1.69
CA ILE A 352 10.54 -16.72 2.13
C ILE A 352 11.94 -17.34 1.99
N GLY A 353 12.48 -17.85 3.11
CA GLY A 353 13.79 -18.50 3.20
C GLY A 353 14.41 -18.41 4.59
N ASN A 354 15.46 -19.21 4.86
CA ASN A 354 16.25 -19.10 6.09
C ASN A 354 17.36 -18.06 5.92
N ALA A 355 17.57 -17.16 6.90
CA ALA A 355 18.63 -16.13 6.84
C ALA A 355 20.05 -16.71 6.66
N VAL A 356 20.31 -17.90 7.21
CA VAL A 356 21.59 -18.63 7.06
C VAL A 356 21.74 -19.23 5.64
N GLU A 357 20.63 -19.59 5.00
CA GLU A 357 20.66 -20.06 3.60
C GLU A 357 20.91 -18.92 2.61
N LEU A 358 20.49 -17.69 2.91
CA LEU A 358 20.83 -16.54 2.09
C LEU A 358 22.36 -16.35 1.99
N GLU A 359 23.09 -16.47 3.09
CA GLU A 359 24.54 -16.25 3.14
C GLU A 359 25.32 -17.34 2.38
N VAL A 360 24.86 -18.60 2.47
CA VAL A 360 25.43 -19.74 1.74
C VAL A 360 25.04 -19.73 0.26
N LYS A 361 23.80 -19.35 -0.08
CA LYS A 361 23.30 -19.31 -1.47
C LYS A 361 23.77 -18.07 -2.23
N MET A 362 24.17 -17.00 -1.54
CA MET A 362 24.83 -15.80 -2.08
C MET A 362 26.16 -16.07 -2.81
N THR A 363 26.71 -17.28 -2.77
CA THR A 363 27.90 -17.63 -3.58
C THR A 363 27.55 -18.04 -5.00
N SER A 364 26.29 -18.38 -5.30
CA SER A 364 25.85 -18.75 -6.67
C SER A 364 25.45 -17.51 -7.49
N PRO A 365 25.89 -17.37 -8.75
CA PRO A 365 25.56 -16.22 -9.61
C PRO A 365 24.05 -16.02 -9.82
N GLU A 366 23.30 -17.11 -9.93
CA GLU A 366 21.85 -17.11 -10.17
C GLU A 366 21.06 -16.59 -8.96
N VAL A 367 21.42 -17.01 -7.73
CA VAL A 367 20.79 -16.50 -6.51
C VAL A 367 21.28 -15.08 -6.20
N LYS A 368 22.51 -14.72 -6.56
CA LYS A 368 22.98 -13.32 -6.51
C LYS A 368 22.19 -12.42 -7.45
N ALA A 369 21.88 -12.85 -8.66
CA ALA A 369 21.05 -12.10 -9.58
C ALA A 369 19.63 -11.90 -9.00
N TRP A 370 19.01 -12.98 -8.52
CA TRP A 370 17.72 -12.98 -7.83
C TRP A 370 17.69 -12.06 -6.58
N LEU A 371 18.73 -12.11 -5.73
CA LEU A 371 18.88 -11.28 -4.54
C LEU A 371 19.22 -9.81 -4.84
N LEU A 372 19.91 -9.54 -5.96
CA LEU A 372 20.35 -8.21 -6.37
C LEU A 372 19.38 -7.52 -7.35
N GLY A 373 18.21 -8.11 -7.59
CA GLY A 373 17.10 -7.44 -8.28
C GLY A 373 16.91 -7.79 -9.75
N SER A 374 17.34 -8.98 -10.22
CA SER A 374 16.67 -9.55 -11.39
C SER A 374 15.38 -10.19 -10.90
N VAL A 375 14.27 -9.52 -11.19
CA VAL A 375 12.92 -10.11 -11.21
C VAL A 375 13.07 -11.52 -11.83
N PRO A 376 12.50 -12.61 -11.27
CA PRO A 376 12.18 -13.75 -12.10
C PRO A 376 11.23 -13.18 -13.14
N ASP A 377 11.78 -12.92 -14.32
CA ASP A 377 11.12 -12.13 -15.35
C ASP A 377 9.64 -12.54 -15.41
N LEU A 378 8.75 -11.57 -15.17
CA LEU A 378 7.32 -11.78 -15.31
C LEU A 378 7.02 -11.75 -16.81
N HIS A 379 7.20 -12.91 -17.42
CA HIS A 379 7.26 -13.03 -18.87
C HIS A 379 5.90 -12.97 -19.54
N GLU A 380 5.94 -12.75 -20.86
CA GLU A 380 4.82 -12.40 -21.75
C GLU A 380 3.65 -13.39 -21.84
N THR A 381 3.66 -14.46 -21.05
CA THR A 381 2.75 -15.61 -21.20
C THR A 381 1.77 -15.77 -20.04
N VAL A 382 1.58 -14.76 -19.19
CA VAL A 382 0.49 -14.77 -18.19
C VAL A 382 -0.84 -14.76 -18.94
N ASP A 383 -1.41 -15.95 -19.13
CA ASP A 383 -2.80 -16.11 -19.56
C ASP A 383 -3.69 -15.66 -18.39
N LEU A 384 -4.38 -14.55 -18.59
CA LEU A 384 -5.31 -13.94 -17.63
C LEU A 384 -6.67 -14.65 -17.63
N SER A 385 -6.84 -15.75 -18.37
CA SER A 385 -8.03 -16.59 -18.29
C SER A 385 -8.05 -17.41 -16.99
N ALA A 386 -8.50 -16.77 -15.91
CA ALA A 386 -9.03 -17.35 -14.66
C ALA A 386 -8.15 -18.36 -13.87
N ASN A 387 -6.96 -18.74 -14.33
CA ASN A 387 -5.98 -19.52 -13.58
C ASN A 387 -4.60 -18.91 -13.84
N ALA A 388 -3.80 -18.65 -12.81
CA ALA A 388 -2.38 -18.37 -13.04
C ALA A 388 -1.80 -19.43 -14.01
N ASN A 389 -0.98 -19.03 -14.97
CA ASN A 389 -0.45 -19.93 -15.99
C ASN A 389 0.28 -21.12 -15.31
N PRO A 390 -0.24 -22.37 -15.42
CA PRO A 390 0.40 -23.52 -14.80
C PRO A 390 1.85 -23.73 -15.29
N GLY A 391 2.15 -23.35 -16.53
CA GLY A 391 3.50 -23.28 -17.09
C GLY A 391 4.47 -22.47 -16.23
N GLN A 392 4.13 -21.24 -15.83
CA GLN A 392 4.99 -20.43 -14.96
C GLN A 392 5.17 -21.07 -13.57
N ARG A 393 4.09 -21.61 -12.98
CA ARG A 393 4.18 -22.27 -11.67
C ARG A 393 5.12 -23.47 -11.73
N PHE A 394 4.94 -24.33 -12.73
CA PHE A 394 5.77 -25.53 -12.91
C PHE A 394 7.20 -25.18 -13.28
N TYR A 395 7.42 -24.09 -14.00
CA TYR A 395 8.75 -23.54 -14.23
C TYR A 395 9.44 -23.19 -12.91
N ASN A 396 8.78 -22.43 -12.04
CA ASN A 396 9.33 -22.06 -10.73
C ASN A 396 9.59 -23.31 -9.85
N ILE A 397 8.72 -24.33 -9.93
CA ILE A 397 8.95 -25.61 -9.25
C ILE A 397 10.19 -26.32 -9.81
N LEU A 398 10.34 -26.41 -11.14
CA LEU A 398 11.50 -27.04 -11.78
C LEU A 398 12.79 -26.29 -11.45
N GLN A 399 12.75 -24.97 -11.39
CA GLN A 399 13.86 -24.13 -10.96
C GLN A 399 14.26 -24.46 -9.52
N GLY A 400 13.29 -24.59 -8.60
CA GLY A 400 13.55 -25.06 -7.24
C GLY A 400 14.19 -26.44 -7.19
N MET A 401 13.71 -27.39 -8.00
CA MET A 401 14.31 -28.73 -8.10
C MET A 401 15.76 -28.68 -8.62
N ALA A 402 16.04 -27.85 -9.62
CA ALA A 402 17.37 -27.69 -10.21
C ALA A 402 18.42 -27.16 -9.22
N LEU A 403 17.99 -26.41 -8.20
CA LEU A 403 18.84 -25.89 -7.12
C LEU A 403 19.21 -26.94 -6.05
N THR A 404 18.63 -28.15 -6.09
CA THR A 404 18.91 -29.19 -5.10
C THR A 404 20.11 -30.07 -5.45
N PRO A 405 20.87 -30.57 -4.45
CA PRO A 405 21.92 -31.56 -4.70
C PRO A 405 21.37 -32.82 -5.38
N GLY A 406 21.97 -33.24 -6.49
CA GLY A 406 21.49 -34.36 -7.32
C GLY A 406 20.69 -33.95 -8.57
N SER A 407 20.64 -32.64 -8.89
CA SER A 407 19.98 -32.10 -10.08
C SER A 407 20.55 -32.58 -11.42
N GLU A 408 21.74 -33.21 -11.43
CA GLU A 408 22.30 -33.89 -12.62
C GLU A 408 21.35 -34.94 -13.20
N ASN A 409 20.55 -35.59 -12.35
CA ASN A 409 19.54 -36.55 -12.77
C ASN A 409 18.37 -35.89 -13.52
N LEU A 410 18.07 -34.61 -13.25
CA LEU A 410 17.00 -33.87 -13.94
C LEU A 410 17.38 -33.63 -15.40
N ARG A 411 18.66 -33.35 -15.67
CA ARG A 411 19.18 -33.08 -17.02
C ARG A 411 19.12 -34.31 -17.93
N SER A 412 19.17 -35.51 -17.35
CA SER A 412 19.11 -36.79 -18.07
C SER A 412 17.72 -37.41 -18.07
N ASP A 413 16.73 -36.80 -17.39
CA ASP A 413 15.36 -37.31 -17.36
C ASP A 413 14.72 -37.18 -18.75
N PRO A 414 14.06 -38.23 -19.26
CA PRO A 414 13.47 -38.23 -20.60
C PRO A 414 12.28 -37.29 -20.77
N ASN A 415 11.65 -36.82 -19.69
CA ASN A 415 10.52 -35.89 -19.75
C ASN A 415 10.99 -34.43 -19.64
N ILE A 416 11.85 -34.13 -18.66
CA ILE A 416 12.23 -32.75 -18.32
C ILE A 416 13.63 -32.34 -18.74
N GLY A 417 14.51 -33.30 -19.09
CA GLY A 417 15.90 -33.02 -19.47
C GLY A 417 16.02 -32.10 -20.70
N GLN A 418 15.04 -32.15 -21.60
CA GLN A 418 14.96 -31.27 -22.78
C GLN A 418 14.79 -29.78 -22.46
N TYR A 419 14.40 -29.43 -21.24
CA TYR A 419 14.27 -28.05 -20.77
C TYR A 419 15.56 -27.50 -20.17
N PHE A 420 16.64 -28.28 -20.15
CA PHE A 420 17.97 -27.81 -19.78
C PHE A 420 18.80 -27.54 -21.04
N ASN A 421 19.68 -26.54 -20.95
CA ASN A 421 20.65 -26.22 -21.98
C ASN A 421 21.72 -27.32 -22.03
N PRO A 422 21.92 -28.02 -23.17
CA PRO A 422 22.88 -29.14 -23.23
C PRO A 422 24.33 -28.72 -22.99
N SER A 423 24.66 -27.47 -23.29
CA SER A 423 26.01 -26.90 -23.19
C SER A 423 26.34 -26.38 -21.80
N THR A 424 25.40 -25.69 -21.13
CA THR A 424 25.63 -25.08 -19.81
C THR A 424 25.09 -25.95 -18.67
N GLY A 425 24.12 -26.83 -18.96
CA GLY A 425 23.37 -27.59 -17.96
C GLY A 425 22.39 -26.74 -17.15
N GLU A 426 22.22 -25.47 -17.50
CA GLU A 426 21.28 -24.55 -16.85
C GLU A 426 19.87 -24.80 -17.36
N LEU A 427 18.85 -24.49 -16.55
CA LEU A 427 17.47 -24.52 -17.00
C LEU A 427 17.27 -23.43 -18.05
N LYS A 428 16.61 -23.75 -19.16
CA LYS A 428 16.20 -22.76 -20.18
C LYS A 428 15.29 -21.71 -19.54
N SER A 429 15.25 -20.49 -20.08
CA SER A 429 14.25 -19.51 -19.65
C SER A 429 12.85 -19.98 -20.01
N LEU A 430 11.81 -19.39 -19.41
CA LEU A 430 10.44 -19.74 -19.75
C LEU A 430 10.11 -19.39 -21.22
N GLU A 431 10.77 -18.39 -21.80
CA GLU A 431 10.57 -17.88 -23.18
C GLU A 431 11.22 -18.83 -24.15
N GLU A 432 12.39 -19.34 -23.79
CA GLU A 432 13.05 -20.37 -24.57
C GLU A 432 12.21 -21.65 -24.60
N ILE A 433 11.52 -21.98 -23.51
CA ILE A 433 10.57 -23.11 -23.44
C ILE A 433 9.30 -22.78 -24.23
N ALA A 434 8.74 -21.58 -24.08
CA ALA A 434 7.53 -21.14 -24.76
C ALA A 434 7.72 -21.01 -26.28
N GLY A 435 8.90 -20.57 -26.72
CA GLY A 435 9.23 -20.34 -28.12
C GLY A 435 8.20 -19.49 -28.86
N ASN A 436 8.00 -19.79 -30.15
CA ASN A 436 7.10 -19.03 -31.03
C ASN A 436 5.62 -19.49 -30.93
N ALA A 437 5.33 -20.55 -30.16
CA ALA A 437 3.98 -21.09 -30.01
C ALA A 437 3.66 -21.41 -28.53
N PRO A 438 3.62 -20.39 -27.64
CA PRO A 438 3.56 -20.57 -26.19
C PRO A 438 2.42 -21.46 -25.71
N SER A 439 1.23 -21.37 -26.32
CA SER A 439 0.07 -22.18 -25.93
C SER A 439 0.31 -23.68 -26.09
N THR A 440 1.02 -24.09 -27.15
CA THR A 440 1.33 -25.50 -27.41
C THR A 440 2.50 -25.96 -26.56
N THR A 441 3.61 -25.22 -26.59
CA THR A 441 4.87 -25.60 -25.94
C THR A 441 4.77 -25.58 -24.42
N LEU A 442 4.05 -24.63 -23.82
CA LEU A 442 3.81 -24.61 -22.38
C LEU A 442 2.87 -25.75 -21.95
N THR A 443 1.86 -26.08 -22.76
CA THR A 443 1.03 -27.27 -22.50
C THR A 443 1.85 -28.56 -22.54
N GLU A 444 2.79 -28.69 -23.48
CA GLU A 444 3.71 -29.82 -23.56
C GLU A 444 4.67 -29.87 -22.35
N PHE A 445 5.21 -28.72 -21.95
CA PHE A 445 6.01 -28.56 -20.74
C PHE A 445 5.24 -28.98 -19.49
N GLU A 446 3.98 -28.55 -19.36
CA GLU A 446 3.12 -28.95 -18.25
C GLU A 446 2.89 -30.46 -18.21
N ALA A 447 2.61 -31.07 -19.36
CA ALA A 447 2.44 -32.51 -19.46
C ALA A 447 3.73 -33.27 -19.10
N ALA A 448 4.90 -32.78 -19.52
CA ALA A 448 6.19 -33.35 -19.20
C ALA A 448 6.49 -33.26 -17.69
N MET A 449 6.24 -32.10 -17.08
CA MET A 449 6.39 -31.89 -15.65
C MET A 449 5.50 -32.83 -14.83
N ARG A 450 4.23 -33.02 -15.22
CA ARG A 450 3.31 -33.97 -14.54
C ARG A 450 3.74 -35.42 -14.66
N ARG A 451 4.36 -35.82 -15.79
CA ARG A 451 4.92 -37.16 -15.96
C ARG A 451 6.14 -37.39 -15.07
N PHE A 452 7.00 -36.38 -14.97
CA PHE A 452 8.18 -36.40 -14.12
C PHE A 452 7.81 -36.40 -12.62
N GLN A 453 6.91 -35.50 -12.22
CA GLN A 453 6.44 -35.33 -10.84
C GLN A 453 4.92 -35.47 -10.76
N PRO A 454 4.38 -36.70 -10.61
CA PRO A 454 2.93 -36.94 -10.52
C PRO A 454 2.24 -36.18 -9.37
N ASN A 455 2.99 -35.86 -8.31
CA ASN A 455 2.49 -35.08 -7.17
C ASN A 455 2.06 -33.65 -7.54
N LEU A 456 2.45 -33.14 -8.72
CA LEU A 456 1.97 -31.84 -9.22
C LEU A 456 0.45 -31.78 -9.39
N ALA A 457 -0.22 -32.92 -9.59
CA ALA A 457 -1.68 -32.96 -9.61
C ALA A 457 -2.28 -32.56 -8.25
N ASN A 458 -1.68 -33.01 -7.15
CA ASN A 458 -2.11 -32.63 -5.80
C ASN A 458 -1.73 -31.18 -5.47
N TYR A 459 -0.59 -30.71 -5.98
CA TYR A 459 -0.18 -29.31 -5.89
C TYR A 459 -1.22 -28.39 -6.53
N ASP A 460 -1.58 -28.65 -7.80
CA ASP A 460 -2.59 -27.86 -8.50
C ASP A 460 -3.96 -27.95 -7.84
N ALA A 461 -4.37 -29.13 -7.37
CA ALA A 461 -5.64 -29.25 -6.66
C ALA A 461 -5.67 -28.35 -5.41
N SER A 462 -4.56 -28.28 -4.67
CA SER A 462 -4.43 -27.42 -3.49
C SER A 462 -4.41 -25.94 -3.86
N TRP A 463 -3.70 -25.58 -4.94
CA TRP A 463 -3.72 -24.23 -5.52
C TRP A 463 -5.12 -23.79 -5.95
N THR A 464 -5.84 -24.63 -6.71
CA THR A 464 -7.19 -24.34 -7.19
C THR A 464 -8.18 -24.24 -6.05
N ASN A 465 -8.08 -25.10 -5.03
CA ASN A 465 -8.96 -25.01 -3.85
C ASN A 465 -8.78 -23.70 -3.08
N ALA A 466 -7.57 -23.12 -3.08
CA ALA A 466 -7.29 -21.84 -2.45
C ALA A 466 -7.99 -20.64 -3.15
N HIS A 467 -8.36 -20.77 -4.43
CA HIS A 467 -9.14 -19.76 -5.16
C HIS A 467 -10.64 -19.78 -4.84
N GLY A 468 -11.07 -20.63 -3.89
CA GLY A 468 -12.48 -20.83 -3.57
C GLY A 468 -13.27 -21.58 -4.66
N LYS A 469 -14.53 -21.91 -4.37
CA LYS A 469 -15.43 -22.57 -5.34
C LYS A 469 -15.94 -21.63 -6.43
N ASP A 470 -15.76 -20.33 -6.25
CA ASP A 470 -16.26 -19.26 -7.11
C ASP A 470 -15.15 -18.64 -8.00
N GLY A 471 -13.92 -19.16 -7.93
CA GLY A 471 -12.74 -18.69 -8.68
C GLY A 471 -12.77 -18.94 -10.20
N LEU A 472 -13.93 -19.20 -10.78
CA LEU A 472 -14.14 -19.16 -12.23
C LEU A 472 -15.37 -18.28 -12.50
N PRO A 473 -15.39 -17.48 -13.58
CA PRO A 473 -16.66 -16.99 -14.08
C PRO A 473 -17.58 -18.19 -14.35
N HIS A 474 -18.82 -18.11 -13.87
CA HIS A 474 -19.89 -18.93 -14.42
C HIS A 474 -19.91 -18.71 -15.94
N LYS A 475 -19.94 -19.85 -16.66
CA LYS A 475 -20.02 -20.04 -18.11
C LYS A 475 -20.55 -18.87 -18.95
#